data_AF-A0A816G2D6-F1
#
_entry.id   AF-A0A816G2D6-F1
#
_cell.length_a   1.000
_cell.length_b   1.000
_cell.length_c   1.000
_cell.angle_alpha   90.00
_cell.angle_beta   90.00
_cell.angle_gamma   90.00
#
_symmetry.space_group_name_H-M   'P 1'
#
loop_
_entity.id
_entity.type
_entity.pdbx_description
1 polymer ?
#
loop_
_entity_poly.entity_id
_entity_poly.type
_entity_poly.pdbx_seq_one_letter_code
_entity_poly.pdbx_strand_id
1 'polypeptide(L)'
;MLVTNSYLTGFVLGIETLSMGLFTLQNDLKQIEYQDSLCIIRGYLSYSLCAVENYSFLAEALYRYMMVVYPNYLFWQSARTQLLFLCSTWIFALIFPVPFIFTGGIIYNVDNQICQLPFQ
;
A
#
# COMPACT_ATOMS: atom_id res chain seq x y z
N MET A 1 -6.58 9.69 14.61
CA MET A 1 -6.77 9.79 13.14
C MET A 1 -5.70 9.00 12.40
N LEU A 2 -4.41 9.32 12.60
CA LEU A 2 -3.29 8.59 11.98
C LEU A 2 -3.29 7.09 12.31
N VAL A 3 -3.40 6.74 13.59
CA VAL A 3 -3.50 5.34 14.06
C VAL A 3 -4.69 4.59 13.44
N THR A 4 -5.83 5.26 13.28
CA THR A 4 -7.00 4.64 12.64
C THR A 4 -6.73 4.38 11.15
N ASN A 5 -5.99 5.27 10.48
CA ASN A 5 -5.60 5.09 9.08
C ASN A 5 -4.68 3.88 8.92
N SER A 6 -3.66 3.70 9.77
CA SER A 6 -2.76 2.54 9.69
C SER A 6 -3.51 1.23 9.88
N TYR A 7 -4.41 1.12 10.87
CA TYR A 7 -5.24 -0.07 11.04
C TYR A 7 -6.17 -0.33 9.84
N LEU A 8 -6.80 0.72 9.29
CA LEU A 8 -7.67 0.57 8.12
C LEU A 8 -6.87 0.13 6.89
N THR A 9 -5.72 0.76 6.64
CA THR A 9 -4.85 0.39 5.51
C THR A 9 -4.33 -1.03 5.67
N GLY A 10 -3.86 -1.42 6.85
CA GLY A 10 -3.42 -2.80 7.13
C GLY A 10 -4.54 -3.82 6.95
N PHE A 11 -5.78 -3.49 7.34
CA PHE A 11 -6.94 -4.35 7.08
C PHE A 11 -7.21 -4.53 5.58
N VAL A 12 -7.20 -3.44 4.81
CA VAL A 12 -7.43 -3.48 3.35
C VAL A 12 -6.30 -4.22 2.63
N LEU A 13 -5.04 -3.98 3.02
CA LEU A 13 -3.89 -4.73 2.52
C LEU A 13 -3.98 -6.22 2.88
N GLY A 14 -4.44 -6.55 4.09
CA GLY A 14 -4.68 -7.93 4.51
C GLY A 14 -5.72 -8.65 3.64
N ILE A 15 -6.81 -7.98 3.25
CA ILE A 15 -7.80 -8.54 2.32
C ILE A 15 -7.19 -8.78 0.94
N GLU A 16 -6.40 -7.82 0.46
CA GLU A 16 -5.79 -7.87 -0.86
C GLU A 16 -4.73 -8.98 -0.96
N THR A 17 -3.84 -9.09 0.02
CA THR A 17 -2.84 -10.16 0.13
C THR A 17 -3.49 -11.53 0.32
N LEU A 18 -4.58 -11.63 1.09
CA LEU A 18 -5.37 -12.87 1.20
C LEU A 18 -5.98 -13.26 -0.16
N SER A 19 -6.52 -12.30 -0.91
CA SER A 19 -7.09 -12.51 -2.25
C SER A 19 -6.04 -13.00 -3.26
N MET A 20 -4.83 -12.45 -3.21
CA MET A 20 -3.69 -12.95 -3.98
C MET A 20 -3.31 -14.38 -3.56
N GLY A 21 -3.13 -14.62 -2.26
CA GLY A 21 -2.76 -15.94 -1.74
C GLY A 21 -3.78 -17.03 -2.07
N LEU A 22 -5.08 -16.73 -2.05
CA LEU A 22 -6.12 -17.66 -2.47
C LEU A 22 -6.04 -17.98 -3.97
N PHE A 23 -5.67 -17.01 -4.80
CA PHE A 23 -5.50 -17.23 -6.24
C PHE A 23 -4.30 -18.11 -6.56
N THR A 24 -3.14 -17.80 -5.97
CA THR A 24 -1.93 -18.64 -6.05
C THR A 24 -2.22 -20.06 -5.58
N LEU A 25 -2.84 -20.22 -4.40
CA LEU A 25 -3.20 -21.53 -3.88
C LEU A 25 -4.13 -22.31 -4.83
N GLN A 26 -5.09 -21.65 -5.46
CA GLN A 26 -5.99 -22.29 -6.41
C GLN A 26 -5.25 -22.80 -7.67
N ASN A 27 -4.32 -22.02 -8.19
CA ASN A 27 -3.52 -22.39 -9.36
C ASN A 27 -2.55 -23.54 -9.03
N ASP A 28 -1.89 -23.48 -7.87
CA ASP A 28 -1.01 -24.53 -7.38
C ASP A 28 -1.74 -25.87 -7.19
N LEU A 29 -2.91 -25.85 -6.54
CA LEU A 29 -3.71 -27.06 -6.31
C LEU A 29 -4.21 -27.71 -7.61
N LYS A 30 -4.44 -26.90 -8.64
CA LYS A 30 -4.91 -27.41 -9.95
C LYS A 30 -3.75 -27.72 -10.89
N GLN A 31 -2.51 -27.37 -10.54
CA GLN A 31 -1.33 -27.44 -11.41
C GLN A 31 -1.55 -26.69 -12.74
N ILE A 32 -2.15 -25.49 -12.67
CA ILE A 32 -2.46 -24.66 -13.85
C ILE A 32 -1.72 -23.33 -13.72
N GLU A 33 -1.08 -22.90 -14.81
CA GLU A 33 -0.47 -21.57 -14.94
C GLU A 33 -1.49 -20.56 -15.51
N TYR A 34 -2.63 -20.40 -14.84
CA TYR A 34 -3.65 -19.48 -15.33
C TYR A 34 -3.22 -18.04 -15.06
N GLN A 35 -3.14 -17.23 -16.12
CA GLN A 35 -2.76 -15.82 -16.01
C GLN A 35 -3.86 -15.03 -15.31
N ASP A 36 -3.48 -14.31 -14.24
CA ASP A 36 -4.43 -13.50 -13.46
C ASP A 36 -4.98 -12.34 -14.32
N SER A 37 -6.29 -12.34 -14.57
CA SER A 37 -6.96 -11.26 -15.32
C SER A 37 -7.00 -9.94 -14.54
N LEU A 38 -6.86 -10.00 -13.22
CA LEU A 38 -6.79 -8.84 -12.34
C LEU A 38 -5.33 -8.48 -11.98
N CYS A 39 -4.36 -9.06 -12.68
CA CYS A 39 -2.94 -8.95 -12.34
C CYS A 39 -2.46 -7.51 -12.10
N ILE A 40 -2.74 -6.64 -13.06
CA ILE A 40 -2.31 -5.23 -13.03
C ILE A 40 -2.97 -4.50 -11.85
N ILE A 41 -4.27 -4.76 -11.62
CA ILE A 41 -5.04 -4.12 -10.55
C ILE A 41 -4.52 -4.58 -9.19
N ARG A 42 -4.30 -5.89 -9.03
CA ARG A 42 -3.76 -6.50 -7.82
C ARG A 42 -2.36 -5.97 -7.51
N GLY A 43 -1.43 -6.03 -8.47
CA GLY A 43 -0.10 -5.45 -8.28
C GLY A 43 -0.14 -3.96 -7.93
N TYR A 44 -0.96 -3.16 -8.64
CA TYR A 44 -1.12 -1.74 -8.36
C TYR A 44 -1.63 -1.48 -6.93
N LEU A 45 -2.67 -2.21 -6.49
CA LEU A 45 -3.23 -2.09 -5.15
C LEU A 45 -2.21 -2.50 -4.08
N SER A 46 -1.52 -3.63 -4.25
CA SER A 46 -0.43 -4.07 -3.39
C SER A 46 0.61 -2.97 -3.17
N TYR A 47 1.17 -2.40 -4.25
CA TYR A 47 2.19 -1.35 -4.14
C TYR A 47 1.63 -0.07 -3.51
N SER A 48 0.42 0.34 -3.89
CA SER A 48 -0.22 1.55 -3.36
C SER A 48 -0.51 1.41 -1.86
N LEU A 49 -1.11 0.31 -1.44
CA LEU A 49 -1.50 0.05 -0.05
C LEU A 49 -0.27 -0.12 0.85
N CYS A 50 0.75 -0.86 0.40
CA CYS A 50 2.04 -0.95 1.10
C CYS A 50 2.69 0.43 1.28
N ALA A 51 2.62 1.30 0.26
CA ALA A 51 3.13 2.66 0.38
C ALA A 51 2.33 3.48 1.41
N VAL A 52 0.99 3.43 1.36
CA VAL A 52 0.13 4.11 2.35
C VAL A 52 0.42 3.63 3.77
N GLU A 53 0.61 2.31 3.96
CA GLU A 53 0.88 1.73 5.28
C GLU A 53 2.21 2.24 5.84
N ASN A 54 3.28 2.15 5.05
CA ASN A 54 4.61 2.64 5.44
C ASN A 54 4.60 4.14 5.75
N TYR A 55 3.95 4.94 4.91
CA TYR A 55 3.81 6.38 5.16
C TYR A 55 2.95 6.69 6.39
N SER A 56 1.97 5.84 6.71
CA SER A 56 1.17 5.98 7.93
C SER A 56 2.03 5.77 9.17
N PHE A 57 2.90 4.75 9.18
CA PHE A 57 3.85 4.54 10.28
C PHE A 57 4.84 5.69 10.42
N LEU A 58 5.35 6.22 9.31
CA LEU A 58 6.21 7.40 9.32
C LEU A 58 5.47 8.63 9.90
N ALA A 59 4.24 8.88 9.46
CA ALA A 59 3.44 10.01 9.93
C ALA A 59 3.13 9.89 11.43
N GLU A 60 2.84 8.68 11.93
CA GLU A 60 2.68 8.42 13.35
C GLU A 60 3.97 8.68 14.14
N ALA A 61 5.12 8.23 13.64
CA ALA A 61 6.42 8.44 14.27
C ALA A 61 6.77 9.94 14.33
N LEU A 62 6.59 10.66 13.22
CA LEU A 62 6.79 12.11 13.15
C LEU A 62 5.85 12.85 14.10
N TYR A 63 4.56 12.47 14.15
CA TYR A 63 3.60 13.08 15.07
C TYR A 63 4.03 12.89 16.53
N ARG A 64 4.42 11.67 16.93
CA ARG A 64 4.92 11.40 18.28
C ARG A 64 6.19 12.19 18.59
N TYR A 65 7.11 12.27 17.64
CA TYR A 65 8.34 13.06 17.77
C TYR A 65 8.03 14.54 18.02
N MET A 66 7.14 15.14 17.22
CA MET A 66 6.76 16.54 17.38
C MET A 66 6.06 16.82 18.72
N MET A 67 5.21 15.90 19.19
CA MET A 67 4.55 16.02 20.50
C MET A 67 5.56 16.02 21.66
N VAL A 68 6.62 15.21 21.57
CA VAL A 68 7.62 15.05 22.64
C VAL A 68 8.67 16.16 22.61
N VAL A 69 9.22 16.47 21.45
CA VAL A 69 10.33 17.43 21.32
C VAL A 69 9.84 18.88 21.26
N TYR A 70 8.66 19.12 20.68
CA TYR A 70 8.11 20.46 20.46
C TYR A 70 6.69 20.61 21.04
N PRO A 71 6.51 20.40 22.36
CA PRO A 71 5.18 20.34 22.98
C PRO A 71 4.39 21.67 22.88
N ASN A 72 5.07 22.81 22.75
CA ASN A 72 4.44 24.12 22.64
C ASN A 72 3.98 24.48 21.22
N TYR A 73 4.34 23.69 20.20
CA TYR A 73 3.99 23.95 18.81
C TYR A 73 2.63 23.34 18.46
N LEU A 74 1.54 23.96 18.95
CA LEU A 74 0.16 23.49 18.83
C LEU A 74 -0.30 23.26 17.38
N PHE A 75 0.33 23.93 16.40
CA PHE A 75 0.02 23.75 14.98
C PHE A 75 0.16 22.29 14.52
N TRP A 76 1.24 21.61 14.91
CA TRP A 76 1.50 20.21 14.55
C TRP A 76 0.59 19.22 15.27
N GLN A 77 -0.02 19.66 16.38
CA GLN A 77 -0.92 18.86 17.18
C GLN A 77 -2.36 18.91 16.67
N SER A 78 -2.66 19.84 15.75
CA SER A 78 -4.01 20.05 15.26
C SER A 78 -4.50 18.91 14.34
N ALA A 79 -5.78 18.58 14.44
CA ALA A 79 -6.42 17.60 13.56
C ALA A 79 -6.36 18.00 12.08
N ARG A 80 -6.30 19.30 11.77
CA ARG A 80 -6.19 19.81 10.40
C ARG A 80 -4.85 19.41 9.78
N THR A 81 -3.76 19.54 10.54
CA THR A 81 -2.42 19.14 10.09
C THR A 81 -2.33 17.62 9.90
N GLN A 82 -2.92 16.84 10.81
CA GLN A 82 -3.00 15.37 10.64
C GLN A 82 -3.80 14.97 9.39
N LEU A 83 -4.90 15.65 9.11
CA LEU A 83 -5.70 15.42 7.90
C LEU A 83 -4.90 15.76 6.63
N LEU A 84 -4.15 16.86 6.62
CA LEU A 84 -3.29 17.23 5.49
C LEU A 84 -2.22 16.18 5.22
N PHE A 85 -1.57 15.65 6.27
CA PHE A 85 -0.65 14.52 6.12
C PHE A 85 -1.32 13.28 5.56
N LEU A 86 -2.49 12.93 6.08
CA LEU A 86 -3.24 11.78 5.58
C LEU A 86 -3.57 11.95 4.10
N CYS A 87 -4.14 13.08 3.70
CA CYS A 87 -4.44 13.35 2.29
C CYS A 87 -3.19 13.31 1.41
N SER A 88 -2.06 13.89 1.85
CA SER A 88 -0.84 13.85 1.05
C SER A 88 -0.29 12.44 0.89
N THR A 89 -0.28 11.62 1.96
CA THR A 89 0.19 10.23 1.89
C THR A 89 -0.61 9.40 0.90
N TRP A 90 -1.95 9.51 0.91
CA TRP A 90 -2.81 8.82 -0.05
C TRP A 90 -2.59 9.29 -1.49
N ILE A 91 -2.47 10.60 -1.71
CA ILE A 91 -2.21 11.17 -3.04
C ILE A 91 -0.88 10.64 -3.59
N PHE A 92 0.21 10.72 -2.81
CA PHE A 92 1.51 10.25 -3.26
C PHE A 92 1.54 8.74 -3.49
N ALA A 93 0.94 7.96 -2.59
CA ALA A 93 0.93 6.50 -2.68
C ALA A 93 0.08 5.98 -3.84
N LEU A 94 -0.98 6.68 -4.23
CA LEU A 94 -1.78 6.32 -5.41
C LEU A 94 -1.16 6.81 -6.71
N ILE A 95 -0.54 7.99 -6.74
CA ILE A 95 0.03 8.55 -7.96
C ILE A 95 1.34 7.84 -8.34
N PHE A 96 2.19 7.52 -7.37
CA PHE A 96 3.51 6.96 -7.63
C PHE A 96 3.49 5.67 -8.47
N PRO A 97 2.57 4.71 -8.24
CA PRO A 97 2.54 3.46 -9.01
C PRO A 97 1.87 3.58 -10.39
N VAL A 98 1.16 4.68 -10.67
CA VAL A 98 0.40 4.88 -11.93
C VAL A 98 1.24 4.71 -13.19
N PRO A 99 2.47 5.27 -13.29
CA PRO A 99 3.30 5.08 -14.47
C PRO A 99 3.55 3.61 -14.81
N PHE A 100 3.67 2.73 -13.81
CA PHE A 100 3.90 1.29 -14.02
C PHE A 100 2.72 0.57 -14.67
N ILE A 101 1.50 1.11 -14.55
CA ILE A 101 0.33 0.61 -15.26
C ILE A 101 0.49 0.88 -16.77
N PHE A 102 0.91 2.09 -17.13
CA PHE A 102 1.01 2.51 -18.53
C PHE A 102 2.26 2.00 -19.25
N THR A 103 3.35 1.78 -18.51
CA THR A 103 4.60 1.25 -19.08
C THR A 103 4.64 -0.29 -19.14
N GLY A 104 3.61 -0.97 -18.64
CA GLY A 104 3.62 -2.44 -18.53
C GLY A 104 4.66 -2.93 -17.52
N GLY A 105 5.00 -2.11 -16.52
CA GLY A 105 6.00 -2.44 -15.51
C GLY A 105 5.54 -3.55 -14.55
N ILE A 106 4.23 -3.69 -14.33
CA ILE A 106 3.67 -4.77 -13.50
C ILE A 106 3.46 -6.00 -14.38
N ILE A 107 4.23 -7.06 -14.14
CA ILE A 107 4.24 -8.28 -14.96
C ILE A 107 3.84 -9.47 -14.09
N TYR A 108 3.06 -10.39 -14.67
CA TYR A 108 2.76 -11.67 -14.04
C TYR A 108 4.02 -12.56 -14.06
N ASN A 109 4.51 -12.94 -12.89
CA ASN A 109 5.57 -13.91 -12.75
C ASN A 109 4.95 -15.30 -12.59
N VAL A 110 5.26 -16.21 -13.52
CA VAL A 110 4.67 -17.55 -13.57
C VAL A 110 5.20 -18.44 -12.44
N ASP A 111 6.48 -18.33 -12.10
CA ASP A 111 7.14 -19.14 -11.07
C ASP A 111 6.52 -18.92 -9.70
N ASN A 112 6.21 -17.66 -9.39
CA ASN A 112 5.63 -17.26 -8.10
C ASN A 112 4.11 -17.04 -8.18
N GLN A 113 3.51 -17.12 -9.37
CA GLN A 113 2.10 -16.85 -9.66
C GLN A 113 1.57 -15.54 -9.06
N ILE A 114 2.38 -14.48 -9.12
CA ILE A 114 2.06 -13.15 -8.59
C ILE A 114 2.38 -12.06 -9.59
N CYS A 115 1.76 -10.90 -9.39
CA CYS A 115 1.96 -9.71 -10.20
C CYS A 115 2.90 -8.75 -9.49
N GLN A 116 4.06 -8.52 -10.09
CA GLN A 116 5.13 -7.75 -9.47
C GLN A 116 5.88 -6.93 -10.51
N LEU A 117 6.58 -5.90 -10.04
CA LEU A 117 7.62 -5.23 -10.81
C LEU A 117 8.79 -6.22 -11.01
N PRO A 118 9.30 -6.41 -12.23
CA PRO A 118 10.44 -7.29 -12.47
C PRO A 118 11.66 -6.74 -11.74
N PHE A 119 12.34 -7.59 -10.97
CA PHE A 119 13.68 -7.29 -10.48
C PHE A 119 14.62 -7.34 -11.69
N GLN A 120 15.15 -6.18 -12.09
CA GLN A 120 16.24 -6.09 -13.07
C GLN A 120 17.59 -6.27 -12.37
#